data_AF-A0AAW6YL48-F1
#
_entry.id   AF-A0AAW6YL48-F1
#
_cell.length_a   1.000
_cell.length_b   1.000
_cell.length_c   1.000
_cell.angle_alpha   90.00
_cell.angle_beta   90.00
_cell.angle_gamma   90.00
#
_symmetry.space_group_name_H-M   'P 1'
#
loop_
_entity.id
_entity.type
_entity.pdbx_description
1 polymer ?
#
loop_
_entity_poly.entity_id
_entity_poly.type
_entity_poly.pdbx_seq_one_letter_code
_entity_poly.pdbx_strand_id
1 'polypeptide(L)'
;MLKKCHDVIINLLHAWSLLLFTMITLISLFYRTFIPRYSELAEIKQNRLFLLILFLALGIFYFVIANLRKSSAKRIFFLGVLAYTIFAIYLFLSVSGILRNDAVAVYDAARGLNNGDFSYLEINSYLYRFPHQLGLVTYERIILLLTGAKNAKIFFLLNYIMIIAINYLNWRVTKKLFDNEEISKISIVISFIFLPQFFSILFVYGLVPGLFFP
;
A
#
# COMPACT_ATOMS: atom_id res chain seq x y z
N MET A 1 17.34 -32.45 -31.58
CA MET A 1 16.03 -33.01 -31.19
C MET A 1 15.58 -32.53 -29.81
N LEU A 2 16.44 -32.62 -28.78
CA LEU A 2 16.13 -32.13 -27.42
C LEU A 2 15.68 -30.67 -27.34
N LYS A 3 16.33 -29.75 -28.07
CA LYS A 3 15.99 -28.32 -28.05
C LYS A 3 14.57 -28.04 -28.57
N LYS A 4 14.15 -28.72 -29.64
CA LYS A 4 12.77 -28.66 -30.16
C LYS A 4 11.74 -29.20 -29.17
N CYS A 5 12.02 -30.33 -28.51
CA CYS A 5 11.12 -30.86 -27.47
C CYS A 5 11.00 -29.91 -26.27
N HIS A 6 12.12 -29.34 -25.83
CA HIS A 6 12.16 -28.33 -24.76
C HIS A 6 11.32 -27.10 -25.12
N ASP A 7 11.48 -26.54 -26.33
CA ASP A 7 10.74 -25.35 -26.77
C ASP A 7 9.23 -25.64 -26.91
N VAL A 8 8.87 -26.84 -27.37
CA VAL A 8 7.46 -27.28 -27.41
C VAL A 8 6.86 -27.37 -26.01
N ILE A 9 7.58 -27.95 -25.04
CA ILE A 9 7.11 -28.06 -23.65
C ILE A 9 6.93 -26.67 -23.02
N ILE A 10 7.89 -25.75 -23.21
CA ILE A 10 7.78 -24.38 -22.71
C ILE A 10 6.58 -23.65 -23.32
N ASN A 11 6.38 -23.75 -24.63
CA ASN A 11 5.24 -23.13 -25.29
C ASN A 11 3.91 -23.71 -24.78
N LEU A 12 3.86 -25.02 -24.51
CA LEU A 12 2.70 -25.65 -23.91
C LEU A 12 2.44 -25.11 -22.50
N LEU A 13 3.48 -24.98 -21.67
CA LEU A 13 3.38 -24.43 -20.32
C LEU A 13 2.90 -22.97 -20.33
N HIS A 14 3.41 -22.14 -21.25
CA HIS A 14 2.95 -20.76 -21.42
C HIS A 14 1.49 -20.70 -21.89
N ALA A 15 1.08 -21.57 -22.82
CA ALA A 15 -0.31 -21.63 -23.26
C ALA A 15 -1.24 -22.04 -22.11
N TRP A 16 -0.85 -23.04 -21.33
CA TRP A 16 -1.59 -23.49 -20.14
C TRP A 16 -1.66 -22.43 -19.05
N SER A 17 -0.55 -21.74 -18.76
CA SER A 17 -0.53 -20.68 -17.75
C SER A 17 -1.39 -19.49 -18.19
N LEU A 18 -1.34 -19.11 -19.46
CA LEU A 18 -2.20 -18.07 -20.03
C LEU A 18 -3.68 -18.46 -19.92
N LEU A 19 -4.03 -19.70 -20.31
CA LEU A 19 -5.41 -20.19 -20.22
C LEU A 19 -5.94 -20.15 -18.78
N LEU A 20 -5.19 -20.72 -17.83
CA LEU A 20 -5.57 -20.73 -16.42
C LEU A 20 -5.69 -19.32 -15.84
N PHE A 21 -4.72 -18.46 -16.14
CA PHE A 21 -4.73 -17.07 -15.70
C PHE A 21 -5.94 -16.31 -16.25
N THR A 22 -6.24 -16.45 -17.55
CA THR A 22 -7.42 -15.83 -18.16
C THR A 22 -8.71 -16.36 -17.54
N MET A 23 -8.82 -17.67 -17.33
CA MET A 23 -10.01 -18.27 -16.73
C MET A 23 -10.25 -17.77 -15.30
N ILE A 24 -9.22 -17.77 -14.46
CA ILE A 24 -9.31 -17.27 -13.07
C ILE A 24 -9.64 -15.78 -13.05
N THR A 25 -9.02 -14.99 -13.93
CA THR A 25 -9.29 -13.55 -14.06
C THR A 25 -10.74 -13.29 -14.43
N LEU A 26 -11.27 -13.99 -15.44
CA LEU A 26 -12.67 -13.86 -15.84
C LEU A 26 -13.61 -14.27 -14.71
N ILE A 27 -13.39 -15.40 -14.06
CA ILE A 27 -14.22 -15.83 -12.92
C ILE A 27 -14.20 -14.77 -11.81
N SER A 28 -13.03 -14.22 -11.48
CA SER A 28 -12.87 -13.20 -10.43
C SER A 28 -13.53 -11.86 -10.78
N LEU A 29 -13.60 -11.53 -12.07
CA LEU A 29 -14.30 -10.35 -12.58
C LEU A 29 -15.82 -10.51 -12.48
N PHE A 30 -16.35 -11.68 -12.86
CA PHE A 30 -17.80 -11.93 -12.93
C PHE A 30 -18.40 -12.41 -11.61
N TYR A 31 -17.62 -13.00 -10.72
CA TYR A 31 -18.10 -13.62 -9.49
C TYR A 31 -17.24 -13.21 -8.30
N ARG A 32 -17.89 -13.05 -7.15
CA ARG A 32 -17.21 -12.90 -5.87
C ARG A 32 -17.72 -13.94 -4.89
N THR A 33 -16.82 -14.37 -4.03
CA THR A 33 -17.15 -15.17 -2.86
C THR A 33 -17.40 -14.23 -1.70
N PHE A 34 -18.52 -14.39 -1.03
CA PHE A 34 -18.88 -13.62 0.16
C PHE A 34 -19.17 -14.58 1.31
N ILE A 35 -18.61 -14.29 2.47
CA ILE A 35 -18.90 -15.00 3.72
C ILE A 35 -19.83 -14.09 4.53
N PRO A 36 -21.13 -14.43 4.66
CA PRO A 36 -22.03 -13.70 5.52
C PRO A 36 -21.51 -13.66 6.95
N ARG A 37 -21.73 -12.55 7.65
CA ARG A 37 -21.16 -12.27 8.99
C ARG A 37 -21.47 -13.32 10.06
N TYR A 38 -22.38 -14.27 9.79
CA TYR A 38 -22.81 -15.35 10.68
C TYR A 38 -22.91 -16.73 10.00
N SER A 39 -22.27 -16.92 8.85
CA SER A 39 -22.28 -18.18 8.11
C SER A 39 -20.86 -18.67 7.90
N GLU A 40 -20.62 -19.97 8.13
CA GLU A 40 -19.36 -20.64 7.74
C GLU A 40 -19.35 -21.03 6.26
N LEU A 41 -20.52 -21.05 5.62
CA LEU A 41 -20.66 -21.36 4.20
C LEU A 41 -20.42 -20.13 3.34
N ALA A 42 -19.55 -20.32 2.34
CA ALA A 42 -19.26 -19.33 1.32
C ALA A 42 -20.36 -19.28 0.26
N GLU A 43 -20.90 -18.09 0.00
CA GLU A 43 -21.84 -17.86 -1.09
C GLU A 43 -21.12 -17.27 -2.31
N ILE A 44 -21.42 -17.79 -3.50
CA ILE A 44 -20.95 -17.23 -4.78
C ILE A 44 -22.03 -16.28 -5.30
N LYS A 45 -21.67 -15.01 -5.53
CA LYS A 45 -22.57 -14.00 -6.12
C LYS A 45 -21.98 -13.39 -7.37
N GLN A 46 -22.84 -13.11 -8.35
CA GLN A 46 -22.44 -12.42 -9.57
C GLN A 46 -22.11 -10.96 -9.26
N ASN A 47 -21.00 -10.46 -9.80
CA ASN A 47 -20.40 -9.18 -9.46
C ASN A 47 -20.74 -8.08 -10.51
N ARG A 48 -22.00 -8.03 -10.96
CA ARG A 48 -22.44 -7.09 -12.02
C ARG A 48 -22.13 -5.62 -11.69
N LEU A 49 -22.36 -5.22 -10.44
CA LEU A 49 -22.09 -3.86 -9.97
C LEU A 49 -20.58 -3.54 -9.95
N PHE A 50 -19.74 -4.50 -9.55
CA PHE A 50 -18.29 -4.32 -9.56
C PHE A 50 -17.75 -4.14 -10.98
N LEU A 51 -18.24 -4.94 -11.94
CA LEU A 51 -17.88 -4.78 -13.35
C LEU A 51 -18.24 -3.39 -13.88
N LEU A 52 -19.45 -2.91 -13.57
CA LEU A 52 -19.85 -1.56 -13.93
C LEU A 52 -18.93 -0.51 -13.31
N ILE A 53 -18.63 -0.62 -12.01
CA ILE A 53 -17.71 0.28 -11.31
C ILE A 53 -16.31 0.23 -11.93
N LEU A 54 -15.82 -0.96 -12.29
CA LEU A 54 -14.52 -1.15 -12.94
C LEU A 54 -14.47 -0.47 -14.30
N PHE A 55 -15.47 -0.69 -15.17
CA PHE A 55 -15.51 -0.03 -16.48
C PHE A 55 -15.63 1.49 -16.35
N LEU A 56 -16.45 1.99 -15.42
CA LEU A 56 -16.53 3.42 -15.12
C LEU A 56 -15.19 3.96 -14.61
N ALA A 57 -14.52 3.25 -13.70
CA ALA A 57 -13.21 3.64 -13.19
C ALA A 57 -12.14 3.67 -14.28
N LEU A 58 -12.11 2.67 -15.18
CA LEU A 58 -11.20 2.64 -16.32
C LEU A 58 -11.49 3.78 -17.31
N GLY A 59 -12.77 4.07 -17.58
CA GLY A 59 -13.16 5.20 -18.42
C GLY A 59 -12.76 6.56 -17.84
N ILE A 60 -13.01 6.76 -16.54
CA ILE A 60 -12.56 7.95 -15.80
C ILE A 60 -11.04 8.04 -15.81
N PHE A 61 -10.33 6.93 -15.56
CA PHE A 61 -8.88 6.89 -15.58
C PHE A 61 -8.32 7.27 -16.95
N TYR A 62 -8.86 6.69 -18.03
CA TYR A 62 -8.48 7.06 -19.39
C TYR A 62 -8.72 8.55 -19.67
N PHE A 63 -9.89 9.07 -19.29
CA PHE A 63 -10.23 10.48 -19.44
C PHE A 63 -9.28 11.40 -18.67
N VAL A 64 -8.95 11.04 -17.42
CA VAL A 64 -7.99 11.77 -16.58
C VAL A 64 -6.61 11.79 -17.24
N ILE A 65 -6.08 10.64 -17.66
CA ILE A 65 -4.78 10.58 -18.35
C ILE A 65 -4.78 11.41 -19.64
N ALA A 66 -5.84 11.29 -20.46
CA ALA A 66 -5.96 12.03 -21.71
C ALA A 66 -5.93 13.56 -21.50
N ASN A 67 -6.58 14.06 -20.44
CA ASN A 67 -6.58 15.49 -20.11
C ASN A 67 -5.28 15.94 -19.44
N LEU A 68 -4.71 15.12 -18.56
CA LEU A 68 -3.46 15.41 -17.87
C LEU A 68 -2.24 15.36 -18.79
N ARG A 69 -2.35 14.72 -19.96
CA ARG A 69 -1.31 14.71 -21.00
C ARG A 69 -0.79 16.09 -21.36
N LYS A 70 -1.69 17.08 -21.40
CA LYS A 70 -1.40 18.48 -21.73
C LYS A 70 -0.70 19.25 -20.60
N SER A 71 -0.63 18.67 -19.40
CA SER A 71 -0.01 19.28 -18.21
C SER A 71 1.43 18.81 -18.01
N SER A 72 2.22 19.58 -17.26
CA SER A 72 3.57 19.18 -16.86
C SER A 72 3.53 18.16 -15.72
N ALA A 73 4.49 17.24 -15.66
CA ALA A 73 4.58 16.24 -14.58
C ALA A 73 4.61 16.88 -13.18
N LYS A 74 5.32 18.02 -13.04
CA LYS A 74 5.34 18.81 -11.80
C LYS A 74 3.94 19.23 -11.35
N ARG A 75 3.12 19.74 -12.27
CA ARG A 75 1.75 20.18 -11.96
C ARG A 75 0.85 19.00 -11.58
N ILE A 76 0.97 17.88 -12.29
CA ILE A 76 0.23 16.65 -11.97
C ILE A 76 0.61 16.15 -10.58
N PHE A 77 1.90 16.10 -10.27
CA PHE A 77 2.38 15.71 -8.95
C PHE A 77 1.84 16.62 -7.86
N PHE A 78 1.92 17.95 -8.05
CA PHE A 78 1.37 18.92 -7.10
C PHE A 78 -0.13 18.74 -6.86
N LEU A 79 -0.92 18.53 -7.92
CA LEU A 79 -2.36 18.25 -7.79
C LEU A 79 -2.63 16.94 -7.03
N GLY A 80 -1.82 15.91 -7.28
CA GLY A 80 -1.87 14.65 -6.53
C GLY A 80 -1.59 14.85 -5.04
N VAL A 81 -0.54 15.60 -4.70
CA VAL A 81 -0.23 15.95 -3.30
C VAL A 81 -1.36 16.75 -2.67
N LEU A 82 -1.92 17.75 -3.37
CA LEU A 82 -3.05 18.54 -2.87
C LEU A 82 -4.27 17.65 -2.57
N ALA A 83 -4.62 16.76 -3.50
CA ALA A 83 -5.73 15.82 -3.30
C ALA A 83 -5.47 14.89 -2.11
N TYR A 84 -4.29 14.26 -2.04
CA TYR A 84 -3.89 13.43 -0.90
C TYR A 84 -3.90 14.21 0.42
N THR A 85 -3.48 15.46 0.43
CA THR A 85 -3.51 16.31 1.63
C THR A 85 -4.95 16.50 2.12
N ILE A 86 -5.87 16.86 1.22
CA ILE A 86 -7.29 17.08 1.57
C ILE A 86 -7.89 15.80 2.15
N PHE A 87 -7.69 14.67 1.49
CA PHE A 87 -8.20 13.38 1.99
C PHE A 87 -7.50 12.94 3.28
N ALA A 88 -6.20 13.17 3.42
CA ALA A 88 -5.46 12.84 4.64
C ALA A 88 -5.95 13.67 5.84
N ILE A 89 -6.22 14.97 5.65
CA ILE A 89 -6.85 15.82 6.66
C ILE A 89 -8.20 15.23 7.07
N TYR A 90 -9.04 14.85 6.10
CA TYR A 90 -10.32 14.20 6.39
C TYR A 90 -10.14 12.92 7.22
N LEU A 91 -9.18 12.05 6.86
CA LEU A 91 -8.87 10.84 7.62
C LEU A 91 -8.38 11.14 9.04
N PHE A 92 -7.51 12.13 9.20
CA PHE A 92 -6.95 12.52 10.51
C PHE A 92 -8.02 13.03 11.47
N LEU A 93 -9.02 13.74 10.94
CA LEU A 93 -10.17 14.23 11.71
C LEU A 93 -11.17 13.11 12.00
N SER A 94 -11.36 12.17 11.07
CA SER A 94 -12.39 11.14 11.17
C SER A 94 -11.97 9.92 12.00
N VAL A 95 -10.66 9.62 12.08
CA VAL A 95 -10.16 8.40 12.70
C VAL A 95 -9.55 8.68 14.08
N SER A 96 -9.92 7.87 15.08
CA SER A 96 -9.29 7.89 16.40
C SER A 96 -7.82 7.44 16.31
N GLY A 97 -6.93 8.04 17.09
CA GLY A 97 -5.50 7.65 17.14
C GLY A 97 -5.23 6.31 17.84
N ILE A 98 -6.23 5.44 17.94
CA ILE A 98 -6.12 4.15 18.62
C ILE A 98 -5.52 3.13 17.64
N LEU A 99 -4.35 2.60 17.99
CA LEU A 99 -3.68 1.54 17.24
C LEU A 99 -4.36 0.18 17.49
N ARG A 100 -4.07 -0.83 16.64
CA ARG A 100 -4.66 -2.17 16.76
C ARG A 100 -3.61 -3.27 16.61
N ASN A 101 -3.83 -4.39 17.30
CA ASN A 101 -3.04 -5.63 17.20
C ASN A 101 -1.53 -5.37 17.36
N ASP A 102 -0.71 -5.87 16.43
CA ASP A 102 0.75 -5.78 16.47
C ASP A 102 1.28 -4.34 16.53
N ALA A 103 0.56 -3.38 15.95
CA ALA A 103 0.93 -1.96 16.03
C ALA A 103 0.87 -1.44 17.47
N VAL A 104 -0.06 -1.94 18.30
CA VAL A 104 -0.13 -1.59 19.73
C VAL A 104 1.10 -2.15 20.46
N ALA A 105 1.42 -3.42 20.21
CA ALA A 105 2.55 -4.07 20.88
C ALA A 105 3.89 -3.41 20.56
N VAL A 106 4.09 -2.98 19.30
CA VAL A 106 5.29 -2.23 18.89
C VAL A 106 5.34 -0.86 19.57
N TYR A 107 4.24 -0.11 19.54
CA TYR A 107 4.14 1.22 20.15
C TYR A 107 4.36 1.18 21.67
N ASP A 108 3.74 0.22 22.35
CA ASP A 108 3.87 0.05 23.80
C ASP A 108 5.26 -0.41 24.20
N ALA A 109 5.87 -1.32 23.43
CA ALA A 109 7.26 -1.72 23.65
C ALA A 109 8.22 -0.53 23.44
N ALA A 110 7.99 0.30 22.43
CA ALA A 110 8.80 1.49 22.19
C ALA A 110 8.69 2.50 23.36
N ARG A 111 7.47 2.75 23.84
CA ARG A 111 7.22 3.62 24.99
C ARG A 111 7.81 3.05 26.28
N GLY A 112 7.64 1.75 26.53
CA GLY A 112 8.19 1.05 27.69
C GLY A 112 9.72 1.15 27.73
N LEU A 113 10.38 0.82 26.62
CA LEU A 113 11.84 0.89 26.50
C LEU A 113 12.39 2.31 26.69
N ASN A 114 11.65 3.34 26.26
CA ASN A 114 12.03 4.73 26.51
C ASN A 114 11.91 5.13 27.99
N ASN A 115 11.07 4.44 28.76
CA ASN A 115 10.90 4.63 30.20
C ASN A 115 11.74 3.65 31.05
N GLY A 116 12.60 2.85 30.42
CA GLY A 116 13.44 1.85 31.11
C GLY A 116 12.72 0.53 31.43
N ASP A 117 11.53 0.29 30.88
CA ASP A 117 10.83 -0.99 30.99
C ASP A 117 11.27 -1.94 29.85
N PHE A 118 11.92 -3.03 30.23
CA PHE A 118 12.44 -4.06 29.32
C PHE A 118 11.60 -5.34 29.29
N SER A 119 10.42 -5.36 29.92
CA SER A 119 9.53 -6.53 30.00
C SER A 119 9.18 -7.12 28.62
N TYR A 120 9.09 -6.27 27.60
CA TYR A 120 8.83 -6.66 26.21
C TYR A 120 9.96 -7.45 25.54
N LEU A 121 11.16 -7.52 26.15
CA LEU A 121 12.32 -8.30 25.68
C LEU A 121 12.49 -9.63 26.42
N GLU A 122 11.77 -9.84 27.52
CA GLU A 122 11.94 -11.03 28.37
C GLU A 122 11.49 -12.32 27.66
N ILE A 123 11.91 -13.47 28.16
CA ILE A 123 11.53 -14.77 27.59
C ILE A 123 10.00 -14.89 27.53
N ASN A 124 9.49 -15.34 26.39
CA ASN A 124 8.06 -15.45 26.07
C ASN A 124 7.29 -14.13 25.90
N SER A 125 7.93 -12.97 26.02
CA SER A 125 7.31 -11.66 25.70
C SER A 125 7.20 -11.42 24.19
N TYR A 126 6.56 -10.32 23.78
CA TYR A 126 6.28 -10.02 22.38
C TYR A 126 7.55 -9.87 21.52
N LEU A 127 8.54 -9.06 21.94
CA LEU A 127 9.75 -8.86 21.11
C LEU A 127 10.71 -10.04 21.19
N TYR A 128 10.61 -10.88 22.23
CA TYR A 128 11.28 -12.17 22.25
C TYR A 128 10.73 -13.12 21.17
N ARG A 129 9.41 -13.15 20.99
CA ARG A 129 8.75 -13.97 19.93
C ARG A 129 8.93 -13.37 18.54
N PHE A 130 8.97 -12.04 18.42
CA PHE A 130 9.03 -11.32 17.15
C PHE A 130 10.24 -10.35 17.09
N PRO A 131 11.48 -10.85 17.16
CA PRO A 131 12.68 -10.02 17.21
C PRO A 131 12.89 -9.17 15.94
N HIS A 132 12.32 -9.58 14.81
CA HIS A 132 12.34 -8.80 13.57
C HIS A 132 11.64 -7.43 13.70
N GLN A 133 10.78 -7.23 14.71
CA GLN A 133 10.11 -5.96 14.98
C GLN A 133 11.02 -4.93 15.67
N LEU A 134 12.21 -5.32 16.15
CA LEU A 134 13.11 -4.42 16.88
C LEU A 134 13.54 -3.19 16.08
N GLY A 135 13.70 -3.32 14.76
CA GLY A 135 13.99 -2.18 13.89
C GLY A 135 12.86 -1.14 13.92
N LEU A 136 11.61 -1.62 13.80
CA LEU A 136 10.43 -0.76 13.87
C LEU A 136 10.25 -0.14 15.26
N VAL A 137 10.44 -0.93 16.33
CA VAL A 137 10.41 -0.42 17.71
C VAL A 137 11.46 0.68 17.90
N THR A 138 12.68 0.49 17.38
CA THR A 138 13.75 1.49 17.49
C THR A 138 13.39 2.77 16.74
N TYR A 139 12.81 2.66 15.55
CA TYR A 139 12.27 3.79 14.81
C TYR A 139 11.22 4.55 15.65
N GLU A 140 10.22 3.84 16.18
CA GLU A 140 9.17 4.47 16.99
C GLU A 140 9.71 5.09 18.28
N ARG A 141 10.70 4.47 18.92
CA ARG A 141 11.37 5.01 20.12
C ARG A 141 11.94 6.39 19.86
N ILE A 142 12.66 6.59 18.76
CA ILE A 142 13.27 7.88 18.40
C ILE A 142 12.18 8.94 18.22
N ILE A 143 11.11 8.61 17.49
CA ILE A 143 9.98 9.53 17.28
C ILE A 143 9.29 9.88 18.60
N LEU A 144 9.06 8.90 19.47
CA LEU A 144 8.40 9.11 20.76
C LEU A 144 9.25 9.94 21.73
N LEU A 145 10.58 9.80 21.71
CA LEU A 145 11.49 10.67 22.47
C LEU A 145 11.37 12.13 22.01
N LEU A 146 11.37 12.38 20.70
CA LEU A 146 11.28 13.72 20.14
C LEU A 146 9.91 14.38 20.36
N THR A 147 8.85 13.59 20.41
CA THR A 147 7.46 14.09 20.51
C THR A 147 6.87 14.00 21.91
N GLY A 148 7.57 13.39 22.86
CA GLY A 148 7.12 13.18 24.24
C GLY A 148 5.96 12.18 24.36
N ALA A 149 5.84 11.24 23.41
CA ALA A 149 4.86 10.14 23.41
C ALA A 149 3.39 10.52 23.64
N LYS A 150 2.98 11.75 23.32
CA LYS A 150 1.64 12.27 23.67
C LYS A 150 0.51 11.63 22.86
N ASN A 151 0.76 11.26 21.60
CA ASN A 151 -0.28 10.77 20.69
C ASN A 151 0.29 9.94 19.54
N ALA A 152 -0.27 8.76 19.28
CA ALA A 152 0.10 7.90 18.16
C ALA A 152 -0.23 8.49 16.78
N LYS A 153 -1.10 9.51 16.68
CA LYS A 153 -1.39 10.21 15.41
C LYS A 153 -0.16 10.85 14.75
N ILE A 154 0.93 11.08 15.50
CA ILE A 154 2.20 11.51 14.91
C ILE A 154 2.66 10.56 13.81
N PHE A 155 2.45 9.26 13.97
CA PHE A 155 2.85 8.26 12.99
C PHE A 155 1.98 8.31 11.73
N PHE A 156 0.71 8.73 11.82
CA PHE A 156 -0.09 8.98 10.62
C PHE A 156 0.49 10.12 9.78
N LEU A 157 0.92 11.20 10.44
CA LEU A 157 1.59 12.32 9.77
C LEU A 157 2.91 11.89 9.13
N LEU A 158 3.72 11.10 9.84
CA LEU A 158 4.98 10.58 9.31
C LEU A 158 4.73 9.65 8.11
N ASN A 159 3.77 8.74 8.20
CA ASN A 159 3.37 7.88 7.10
C ASN A 159 2.92 8.69 5.88
N TYR A 160 2.11 9.72 6.09
CA TYR A 160 1.69 10.62 5.03
C TYR A 160 2.90 11.28 4.32
N ILE A 161 3.82 11.87 5.09
CA ILE A 161 5.04 12.50 4.55
C ILE A 161 5.86 11.48 3.76
N MET A 162 6.08 10.29 4.33
CA MET A 162 6.83 9.21 3.68
C MET A 162 6.15 8.76 2.39
N ILE A 163 4.83 8.63 2.35
CA ILE A 163 4.09 8.25 1.13
C ILE A 163 4.25 9.31 0.02
N ILE A 164 4.17 10.60 0.35
CA ILE A 164 4.42 11.66 -0.64
C ILE A 164 5.86 11.59 -1.15
N ALA A 165 6.82 11.35 -0.26
CA ALA A 165 8.22 11.18 -0.63
C ALA A 165 8.46 9.93 -1.49
N ILE A 166 7.83 8.80 -1.17
CA ILE A 166 7.84 7.57 -1.99
C ILE A 166 7.32 7.87 -3.39
N ASN A 167 6.19 8.57 -3.51
CA ASN A 167 5.61 8.92 -4.82
C ASN A 167 6.54 9.85 -5.62
N TYR A 168 7.20 10.79 -4.94
CA TYR A 168 8.20 11.65 -5.58
C TYR A 168 9.39 10.82 -6.07
N LEU A 169 9.96 9.97 -5.22
CA LEU A 169 11.08 9.10 -5.59
C LEU A 169 10.72 8.17 -6.74
N ASN A 170 9.52 7.57 -6.73
CA ASN A 170 9.01 6.74 -7.81
C ASN A 170 8.97 7.51 -9.15
N TRP A 171 8.49 8.76 -9.13
CA TRP A 171 8.53 9.62 -10.30
C TRP A 171 9.97 9.89 -10.78
N ARG A 172 10.90 10.22 -9.87
CA ARG A 172 12.31 10.48 -10.23
C ARG A 172 13.02 9.25 -10.80
N VAL A 173 12.77 8.08 -10.21
CA VAL A 173 13.30 6.80 -10.69
C VAL A 173 12.71 6.47 -12.08
N THR A 174 11.39 6.59 -12.25
CA THR A 174 10.72 6.38 -13.55
C THR A 174 11.31 7.29 -14.62
N LYS A 175 11.49 8.59 -14.32
CA LYS A 175 12.08 9.54 -15.28
C LYS A 175 13.50 9.16 -15.66
N LYS A 176 14.33 8.71 -14.70
CA LYS A 176 15.70 8.28 -14.99
C LYS A 176 15.77 6.98 -15.80
N LEU A 177 14.88 6.03 -15.55
CA LEU A 177 14.89 4.73 -16.21
C LEU A 177 14.42 4.79 -17.67
N PHE A 178 13.38 5.58 -17.94
CA PHE A 178 12.73 5.60 -19.25
C PHE A 178 13.01 6.85 -20.08
N ASP A 179 13.54 7.91 -19.45
CA ASP A 179 13.73 9.26 -20.01
C ASP A 179 12.48 9.86 -20.71
N ASN A 180 11.32 9.25 -20.48
CA ASN A 180 10.09 9.59 -21.16
C ASN A 180 9.14 10.34 -20.22
N GLU A 181 8.76 11.54 -20.63
CA GLU A 181 7.88 12.40 -19.84
C GLU A 181 6.48 11.80 -19.68
N GLU A 182 5.94 11.17 -20.72
CA GLU A 182 4.60 10.58 -20.71
C GLU A 182 4.52 9.39 -19.75
N ILE A 183 5.54 8.51 -19.78
CA ILE A 183 5.66 7.40 -18.83
C ILE A 183 5.77 7.93 -17.39
N SER A 184 6.53 9.02 -17.19
CA SER A 184 6.66 9.66 -15.89
C SER A 184 5.32 10.21 -15.38
N LYS A 185 4.53 10.87 -16.24
CA LYS A 185 3.18 11.36 -15.89
C LYS A 185 2.25 10.21 -15.53
N ILE A 186 2.25 9.12 -16.30
CA ILE A 186 1.44 7.94 -16.02
C ILE A 186 1.82 7.34 -14.66
N SER A 187 3.12 7.19 -14.37
CA SER A 187 3.61 6.69 -13.08
C SER A 187 3.15 7.56 -11.90
N ILE A 188 3.19 8.89 -12.04
CA ILE A 188 2.65 9.81 -11.02
C ILE A 188 1.16 9.56 -10.79
N VAL A 189 0.36 9.52 -11.86
CA VAL A 189 -1.10 9.34 -11.72
C VAL A 189 -1.42 8.00 -11.07
N ILE A 190 -0.80 6.91 -11.53
CA ILE A 190 -0.98 5.57 -10.95
C ILE A 190 -0.64 5.58 -9.46
N SER A 191 0.47 6.23 -9.06
CA SER A 191 0.89 6.31 -7.65
C SER A 191 -0.12 7.05 -6.77
N PHE A 192 -0.81 8.07 -7.29
CA PHE A 192 -1.82 8.82 -6.53
C PHE A 192 -3.23 8.25 -6.59
N ILE A 193 -3.56 7.38 -7.55
CA ILE A 193 -4.86 6.68 -7.54
C ILE A 193 -4.79 5.33 -6.83
N PHE A 194 -3.60 4.87 -6.45
CA PHE A 194 -3.40 3.62 -5.75
C PHE A 194 -3.86 3.73 -4.29
N LEU A 195 -5.17 3.59 -4.10
CA LEU A 195 -5.84 3.72 -2.80
C LEU A 195 -5.26 2.85 -1.68
N PRO A 196 -4.77 1.62 -1.91
CA PRO A 196 -4.13 0.86 -0.84
C PRO A 196 -2.96 1.61 -0.20
N GLN A 197 -2.09 2.23 -0.98
CA GLN A 197 -0.99 3.05 -0.44
C GLN A 197 -1.51 4.28 0.30
N PHE A 198 -2.58 4.92 -0.20
CA PHE A 198 -3.21 6.03 0.52
C PHE A 198 -3.73 5.60 1.90
N PHE A 199 -4.45 4.49 2.00
CA PHE A 199 -4.97 4.01 3.29
C PHE A 199 -3.88 3.53 4.25
N SER A 200 -2.70 3.16 3.74
CA SER A 200 -1.52 2.86 4.57
C SER A 200 -1.06 4.04 5.44
N ILE A 201 -1.55 5.27 5.20
CA ILE A 201 -1.37 6.40 6.12
C ILE A 201 -1.80 6.03 7.55
N LEU A 202 -2.94 5.35 7.69
CA LEU A 202 -3.50 4.96 8.98
C LEU A 202 -2.85 3.70 9.57
N PHE A 203 -2.04 3.00 8.77
CA PHE A 203 -1.42 1.74 9.16
C PHE A 203 -0.03 2.00 9.74
N VAL A 204 0.01 2.27 11.05
CA VAL A 204 1.25 2.49 11.81
C VAL A 204 1.92 1.14 12.03
N TYR A 205 2.70 0.74 11.03
CA TYR A 205 3.44 -0.50 11.02
C TYR A 205 4.62 -0.39 10.05
N GLY A 206 5.42 -1.45 9.94
CA GLY A 206 6.66 -1.46 9.15
C GLY A 206 6.52 -1.25 7.64
N LEU A 207 5.30 -1.23 7.09
CA LEU A 207 5.08 -1.18 5.64
C LEU A 207 5.56 0.14 5.00
N VAL A 208 5.11 1.29 5.51
CA VAL A 208 5.47 2.59 4.95
C VAL A 208 6.95 2.95 5.22
N PRO A 209 7.47 2.88 6.46
CA PRO A 209 8.88 3.14 6.70
C PRO A 209 9.80 2.15 5.99
N GLY A 210 9.43 0.87 5.90
CA GLY A 210 10.22 -0.13 5.17
C GLY A 210 10.28 0.14 3.66
N LEU A 211 9.21 0.66 3.06
CA LEU A 211 9.22 1.10 1.65
C LEU A 211 10.03 2.37 1.42
N PHE A 212 10.14 3.24 2.44
CA PHE A 212 10.84 4.52 2.32
C PHE A 212 12.35 4.43 2.60
N PHE A 213 12.78 3.57 3.52
CA PHE A 213 14.18 3.37 3.92
C PHE A 213 14.78 2.00 3.50
N PRO A 214 14.51 1.48 2.29
CA PRO A 214 14.91 0.11 1.90
C PRO A 214 16.42 -0.12 1.98
#